data_AF-A0A336N4B9-F1
#
_entry.id   AF-A0A336N4B9-F1
#
_cell.length_a   1.000
_cell.length_b   1.000
_cell.length_c   1.000
_cell.angle_alpha   90.00
_cell.angle_beta   90.00
_cell.angle_gamma   90.00
#
_symmetry.space_group_name_H-M   'P 1'
#
loop_
_entity.id
_entity.type
_entity.pdbx_description
1 polymer ?
#
loop_
_entity_poly.entity_id
_entity_poly.type
_entity_poly.pdbx_seq_one_letter_code
_entity_poly.pdbx_strand_id
1 'polypeptide(L)'
;MFTCFEVGNYIIISTTEKVAITTGILTKYDSETIEICTDRNLKYRFSNSSFIIDSFSGRNLLSLCYGNLAMLFENTPSTNYLRKIITGQIPPEFASDVAIDLKINLSDVQRNIVYQALNCKNYMLIKGYAGCGKTETIVAIITSFYKIGKSVIITSNTHSAIDNILLRLKKNGIQFIRMGKTAKMMSEILEYSEAALCKNCQTPEDFESLYNKYVS
;
A
#
# COMPACT_ATOMS: atom_id res chain seq x y z
N MET A 1 -30.37 -1.56 -3.99
CA MET A 1 -28.97 -1.08 -4.07
C MET A 1 -28.12 -2.32 -4.31
N PHE A 2 -27.50 -2.46 -5.49
CA PHE A 2 -26.75 -3.67 -5.86
C PHE A 2 -25.49 -3.77 -5.00
N THR A 3 -25.45 -4.72 -4.06
CA THR A 3 -24.38 -4.85 -3.04
C THR A 3 -23.04 -5.36 -3.57
N CYS A 4 -22.90 -5.57 -4.88
CA CYS A 4 -21.74 -6.23 -5.49
C CYS A 4 -20.84 -5.30 -6.34
N PHE A 5 -21.12 -4.00 -6.41
CA PHE A 5 -20.34 -3.04 -7.19
C PHE A 5 -19.63 -2.03 -6.28
N GLU A 6 -18.31 -2.13 -6.22
CA GLU A 6 -17.43 -1.17 -5.53
C GLU A 6 -16.38 -0.65 -6.52
N VAL A 7 -16.08 0.65 -6.48
CA VAL A 7 -15.05 1.25 -7.33
C VAL A 7 -13.72 0.49 -7.18
N GLY A 8 -13.09 0.16 -8.31
CA GLY A 8 -11.90 -0.67 -8.39
C GLY A 8 -12.16 -2.17 -8.52
N ASN A 9 -13.43 -2.61 -8.50
CA ASN A 9 -13.82 -3.99 -8.83
C ASN A 9 -13.49 -4.32 -10.29
N TYR A 10 -13.13 -5.58 -10.53
CA TYR A 10 -12.94 -6.09 -11.87
C TYR A 10 -14.30 -6.47 -12.45
N ILE A 11 -14.58 -5.98 -13.64
CA ILE A 11 -15.87 -6.09 -14.30
C ILE A 11 -15.72 -6.89 -15.58
N ILE A 12 -16.65 -7.81 -15.80
CA ILE A 12 -16.80 -8.54 -17.06
C ILE A 12 -18.01 -7.94 -17.77
N ILE A 13 -17.86 -7.56 -19.03
CA ILE A 13 -18.93 -7.00 -19.85
C ILE A 13 -19.30 -8.02 -20.93
N SER A 14 -20.59 -8.28 -21.05
CA SER A 14 -21.21 -9.15 -22.04
C SER A 14 -22.29 -8.38 -22.80
N THR A 15 -22.75 -8.92 -23.93
CA THR A 15 -24.01 -8.55 -24.57
C THR A 15 -24.98 -9.73 -24.49
N THR A 16 -26.23 -9.51 -24.90
CA THR A 16 -27.22 -10.57 -25.03
C THR A 16 -26.83 -11.65 -26.06
N GLU A 17 -25.94 -11.32 -27.00
CA GLU A 17 -25.50 -12.22 -28.07
C GLU A 17 -24.13 -12.85 -27.80
N LYS A 18 -23.28 -12.19 -27.00
CA LYS A 18 -21.89 -12.60 -26.77
C LYS A 18 -21.47 -12.40 -25.33
N VAL A 19 -20.97 -13.46 -24.72
CA VAL A 19 -20.47 -13.45 -23.34
C VAL A 19 -19.02 -12.97 -23.30
N ALA A 20 -18.66 -12.21 -22.27
CA ALA A 20 -17.30 -11.76 -21.95
C ALA A 20 -16.57 -11.08 -23.12
N ILE A 21 -17.22 -10.08 -23.73
CA ILE A 21 -16.68 -9.34 -24.88
C ILE A 21 -15.47 -8.47 -24.53
N THR A 22 -15.41 -7.97 -23.29
CA THR A 22 -14.32 -7.15 -22.76
C THR A 22 -14.33 -7.26 -21.23
N THR A 23 -13.23 -6.84 -20.63
CA THR A 23 -13.12 -6.71 -19.18
C THR A 23 -12.68 -5.30 -18.83
N GLY A 24 -12.89 -4.90 -17.59
CA GLY A 24 -12.53 -3.56 -17.17
C GLY A 24 -12.48 -3.38 -15.67
N ILE A 25 -12.20 -2.16 -15.26
CA ILE A 25 -12.20 -1.75 -13.86
C ILE A 25 -13.29 -0.70 -13.70
N LEU A 26 -14.16 -0.90 -12.72
CA LEU A 26 -15.17 0.09 -12.35
C LEU A 26 -14.48 1.34 -11.80
N THR A 27 -14.63 2.49 -12.46
CA THR A 27 -14.00 3.76 -12.07
C THR A 27 -14.97 4.70 -11.35
N LYS A 28 -16.26 4.61 -11.67
CA LYS A 28 -17.32 5.40 -11.01
C LYS A 28 -18.63 4.62 -11.00
N TYR A 29 -19.38 4.75 -9.91
CA TYR A 29 -20.68 4.14 -9.74
C TYR A 29 -21.59 5.08 -8.94
N ASP A 30 -22.67 5.55 -9.56
CA ASP A 30 -23.73 6.34 -8.91
C ASP A 30 -25.12 5.84 -9.31
N SER A 31 -26.18 6.55 -8.91
CA SER A 31 -27.57 6.13 -9.17
C SER A 31 -27.99 6.18 -10.63
N GLU A 32 -27.25 6.91 -11.47
CA GLU A 32 -27.62 7.17 -12.87
C GLU A 32 -26.59 6.62 -13.86
N THR A 33 -25.33 6.52 -13.46
CA THR A 33 -24.21 6.24 -14.35
C THR A 33 -23.22 5.24 -13.76
N ILE A 34 -22.67 4.42 -14.65
CA ILE A 34 -21.58 3.49 -14.37
C ILE A 34 -20.46 3.78 -15.36
N GLU A 35 -19.28 4.12 -14.87
CA GLU A 35 -18.09 4.32 -15.69
C GLU A 35 -17.11 3.16 -15.49
N ILE A 36 -16.70 2.55 -16.60
CA ILE A 36 -15.80 1.40 -16.60
C ILE A 36 -14.66 1.69 -17.57
N CYS A 37 -13.43 1.58 -17.07
CA CYS A 37 -12.24 1.60 -17.91
C CYS A 37 -12.04 0.20 -18.48
N THR A 38 -12.28 0.04 -19.79
CA THR A 38 -12.22 -1.25 -20.49
C THR A 38 -10.90 -1.45 -21.22
N ASP A 39 -10.51 -2.72 -21.40
CA ASP A 39 -9.33 -3.09 -22.19
C ASP A 39 -9.54 -2.91 -23.71
N ARG A 40 -10.79 -2.67 -24.15
CA ARG A 40 -11.17 -2.56 -25.56
C ARG A 40 -12.18 -1.43 -25.80
N ASN A 41 -12.16 -0.87 -27.01
CA ASN A 41 -13.16 0.10 -27.44
C ASN A 41 -14.41 -0.61 -27.98
N LEU A 42 -15.54 -0.46 -27.28
CA LEU A 42 -16.81 -1.10 -27.62
C LEU A 42 -17.62 -0.34 -28.69
N LYS A 43 -17.30 0.93 -28.98
CA LYS A 43 -18.13 1.81 -29.82
C LYS A 43 -18.30 1.29 -31.25
N TYR A 44 -17.29 0.64 -31.81
CA TYR A 44 -17.31 0.25 -33.22
C TYR A 44 -18.22 -0.93 -33.53
N ARG A 45 -18.45 -1.82 -32.54
CA ARG A 45 -19.10 -3.12 -32.80
C ARG A 45 -20.36 -3.35 -31.96
N PHE A 46 -20.57 -2.55 -30.90
CA PHE A 46 -21.64 -2.76 -29.93
C PHE A 46 -22.33 -1.45 -29.53
N SER A 47 -22.29 -0.42 -30.38
CA SER A 47 -22.84 0.93 -30.09
C SER A 47 -24.30 0.93 -29.66
N ASN A 48 -25.12 0.02 -30.20
CA ASN A 48 -26.56 -0.09 -29.91
C ASN A 48 -26.91 -1.39 -29.17
N SER A 49 -25.93 -2.07 -28.59
CA SER A 49 -26.16 -3.32 -27.87
C SER A 49 -26.57 -3.05 -26.42
N SER A 50 -27.44 -3.90 -25.88
CA SER A 50 -27.64 -3.97 -24.43
C SER A 50 -26.46 -4.69 -23.78
N PHE A 51 -25.91 -4.10 -22.72
CA PHE A 51 -24.78 -4.66 -21.99
C PHE A 51 -25.24 -5.34 -20.69
N ILE A 52 -24.62 -6.48 -20.41
CA ILE A 52 -24.74 -7.19 -19.14
C ILE A 52 -23.39 -7.02 -18.42
N ILE A 53 -23.46 -6.61 -17.16
CA ILE A 53 -22.29 -6.23 -16.37
C ILE A 53 -22.22 -7.14 -15.15
N ASP A 54 -21.14 -7.91 -15.07
CA ASP A 54 -20.88 -8.84 -13.98
C ASP A 54 -19.67 -8.37 -13.17
N SER A 55 -19.84 -8.26 -11.84
CA SER A 55 -18.73 -7.99 -10.92
C SER A 55 -18.01 -9.29 -10.61
N PHE A 56 -16.70 -9.34 -10.87
CA PHE A 56 -15.86 -10.48 -10.55
C PHE A 56 -14.95 -10.12 -9.37
N SER A 57 -15.25 -10.72 -8.22
CA SER A 57 -14.52 -10.53 -6.97
C SER A 57 -13.48 -11.61 -6.69
N GLY A 58 -13.03 -12.34 -7.72
CA GLY A 58 -12.03 -13.40 -7.58
C GLY A 58 -10.68 -12.84 -7.13
N ARG A 59 -10.45 -12.82 -5.82
CA ARG A 59 -9.14 -12.53 -5.25
C ARG A 59 -8.29 -13.79 -5.36
N ASN A 60 -7.27 -13.79 -6.21
CA ASN A 60 -6.20 -14.80 -6.18
C ASN A 60 -5.25 -14.60 -4.96
N LEU A 61 -5.82 -14.32 -3.78
CA LEU A 61 -5.07 -14.16 -2.53
C LEU A 61 -4.28 -15.44 -2.24
N LEU A 62 -4.87 -16.60 -2.50
CA LEU A 62 -4.21 -17.89 -2.35
C LEU A 62 -2.98 -18.00 -3.27
N SER A 63 -3.09 -17.63 -4.54
CA SER A 63 -1.94 -17.67 -5.46
C SER A 63 -0.80 -16.77 -4.99
N LEU A 64 -1.11 -15.58 -4.48
CA LEU A 64 -0.12 -14.67 -3.91
C LEU A 64 0.52 -15.25 -2.63
N CYS A 65 -0.28 -15.83 -1.74
CA CYS A 65 0.23 -16.52 -0.56
C CYS A 65 1.15 -17.70 -0.92
N TYR A 66 0.78 -18.52 -1.91
CA TYR A 66 1.62 -19.61 -2.38
C TYR A 66 2.91 -19.11 -3.03
N GLY A 67 2.86 -18.03 -3.80
CA GLY A 67 4.06 -17.39 -4.35
C GLY A 67 5.00 -16.88 -3.25
N ASN A 68 4.47 -16.20 -2.23
CA ASN A 68 5.26 -15.74 -1.09
C ASN A 68 5.89 -16.89 -0.31
N LEU A 69 5.15 -17.99 -0.11
CA LEU A 69 5.69 -19.20 0.51
C LEU A 69 6.79 -19.82 -0.35
N ALA A 70 6.58 -19.95 -1.66
CA ALA A 70 7.58 -20.48 -2.58
C ALA A 70 8.89 -19.68 -2.51
N MET A 71 8.80 -18.33 -2.54
CA MET A 71 9.96 -17.45 -2.34
C MET A 71 10.58 -17.65 -0.95
N LEU A 72 9.76 -17.74 0.10
CA LEU A 72 10.24 -17.98 1.46
C LEU A 72 10.92 -19.35 1.62
N PHE A 73 10.60 -20.35 0.80
CA PHE A 73 11.21 -21.69 0.82
C PHE A 73 12.44 -21.83 -0.08
N GLU A 74 12.78 -20.81 -0.86
CA GLU A 74 14.02 -20.80 -1.64
C GLU A 74 15.23 -21.01 -0.71
N ASN A 75 16.28 -21.69 -1.18
CA ASN A 75 17.46 -21.98 -0.36
C ASN A 75 18.54 -20.89 -0.50
N THR A 76 18.24 -19.68 -0.01
CA THR A 76 19.20 -18.57 0.02
C THR A 76 19.54 -18.21 1.48
N PRO A 77 20.68 -17.53 1.75
CA PRO A 77 21.01 -17.08 3.10
C PRO A 77 19.91 -16.17 3.70
N SER A 78 19.34 -15.28 2.90
CA SER A 78 18.31 -14.33 3.32
C SER A 78 17.00 -15.01 3.71
N THR A 79 16.51 -15.96 2.91
CA THR A 79 15.27 -16.69 3.21
C THR A 79 15.45 -17.68 4.36
N ASN A 80 16.63 -18.31 4.48
CA ASN A 80 17.00 -19.09 5.67
C ASN A 80 16.94 -18.25 6.94
N TYR A 81 17.48 -17.03 6.92
CA TYR A 81 17.42 -16.10 8.04
C TYR A 81 15.96 -15.70 8.38
N LEU A 82 15.16 -15.35 7.38
CA LEU A 82 13.74 -15.02 7.56
C LEU A 82 12.95 -16.19 8.16
N ARG A 83 13.16 -17.43 7.70
CA ARG A 83 12.52 -18.62 8.26
C ARG A 83 12.87 -18.79 9.75
N LYS A 84 14.13 -18.56 10.14
CA LYS A 84 14.56 -18.62 11.55
C LYS A 84 13.90 -17.54 12.40
N ILE A 85 13.76 -16.31 11.90
CA ILE A 85 13.00 -15.25 12.59
C ILE A 85 11.53 -15.66 12.75
N ILE A 86 10.86 -16.04 11.66
CA ILE A 86 9.41 -16.33 11.65
C ILE A 86 9.08 -17.52 12.56
N THR A 87 9.95 -18.54 12.60
CA THR A 87 9.76 -19.72 13.48
C THR A 87 10.23 -19.50 14.92
N GLY A 88 10.68 -18.29 15.27
CA GLY A 88 11.09 -17.93 16.62
C GLY A 88 12.46 -18.47 17.06
N GLN A 89 13.27 -18.97 16.13
CA GLN A 89 14.63 -19.45 16.42
C GLN A 89 15.63 -18.31 16.66
N ILE A 90 15.33 -17.11 16.17
CA ILE A 90 16.14 -15.90 16.39
C ILE A 90 15.28 -14.87 17.16
N PRO A 91 15.62 -14.54 18.42
CA PRO A 91 14.93 -13.51 19.19
C PRO A 91 15.24 -12.11 18.63
N PRO A 92 14.43 -11.08 18.97
CA PRO A 92 14.72 -9.72 18.57
C PRO A 92 16.01 -9.23 19.25
N GLU A 93 16.86 -8.56 18.48
CA GLU A 93 18.14 -8.03 18.94
C GLU A 93 18.15 -6.51 18.89
N PHE A 94 18.67 -5.88 19.95
CA PHE A 94 18.76 -4.43 20.07
C PHE A 94 20.21 -4.02 20.31
N ALA A 95 20.66 -2.99 19.60
CA ALA A 95 21.93 -2.30 19.87
C ALA A 95 21.83 -1.49 21.17
N SER A 96 22.96 -1.27 21.83
CA SER A 96 22.97 -0.64 23.15
C SER A 96 22.92 0.89 23.13
N ASP A 97 23.27 1.60 22.05
CA ASP A 97 23.45 3.05 22.14
C ASP A 97 23.28 3.82 20.82
N VAL A 98 22.04 4.20 20.49
CA VAL A 98 21.79 5.33 19.59
C VAL A 98 20.90 6.34 20.30
N ALA A 99 21.55 7.32 20.95
CA ALA A 99 20.88 8.48 21.52
C ALA A 99 20.56 9.48 20.40
N ILE A 100 19.36 9.36 19.81
CA ILE A 100 18.86 10.35 18.85
C ILE A 100 18.01 11.35 19.63
N ASP A 101 18.49 12.60 19.73
CA ASP A 101 17.71 13.70 20.29
C ASP A 101 16.64 14.12 19.28
N LEU A 102 15.52 13.40 19.34
CA LEU A 102 14.35 13.70 18.55
C LEU A 102 13.48 14.65 19.38
N LYS A 103 13.51 15.94 19.03
CA LYS A 103 12.55 16.95 19.50
C LYS A 103 11.14 16.64 18.96
N ILE A 104 10.55 15.53 19.42
CA ILE A 104 9.18 15.10 19.13
C ILE A 104 8.45 15.05 20.48
N ASN A 105 7.31 15.73 20.55
CA ASN A 105 6.51 15.77 21.77
C ASN A 105 5.76 14.45 21.94
N LEU A 106 6.40 13.49 22.62
CA LEU A 106 5.88 12.14 22.86
C LEU A 106 5.82 11.86 24.36
N SER A 107 4.88 10.98 24.75
CA SER A 107 4.90 10.39 26.10
C SER A 107 6.16 9.54 26.29
N ASP A 108 6.57 9.33 27.54
CA ASP A 108 7.78 8.55 27.87
C ASP A 108 7.73 7.13 27.30
N VAL A 109 6.54 6.51 27.30
CA VAL A 109 6.30 5.18 26.73
C VAL A 109 6.55 5.19 25.22
N GLN A 110 6.01 6.17 24.50
CA GLN A 110 6.20 6.29 23.06
C GLN A 110 7.65 6.59 22.70
N ARG A 111 8.31 7.44 23.50
CA ARG A 111 9.73 7.75 23.34
C ARG A 111 10.59 6.50 23.49
N ASN A 112 10.33 5.68 24.50
CA ASN A 112 11.02 4.40 24.69
C ASN A 112 10.80 3.43 23.52
N ILE A 113 9.58 3.35 22.97
CA ILE A 113 9.29 2.53 21.78
C ILE A 113 10.10 3.02 20.58
N VAL A 114 10.17 4.34 20.36
CA VAL A 114 10.97 4.92 19.26
C VAL A 114 12.45 4.60 19.46
N TYR A 115 12.99 4.73 20.68
CA TYR A 115 14.38 4.36 20.97
C TYR A 115 14.65 2.87 20.70
N GLN A 116 13.78 1.98 21.13
CA GLN A 116 13.93 0.54 20.85
C GLN A 116 13.84 0.25 19.35
N ALA A 117 12.93 0.90 18.62
CA ALA A 117 12.81 0.73 17.18
C ALA A 117 14.09 1.16 16.44
N LEU A 118 14.69 2.29 16.83
CA LEU A 118 15.94 2.80 16.25
C LEU A 118 17.15 1.91 16.53
N ASN A 119 17.14 1.20 17.67
CA ASN A 119 18.19 0.27 18.06
C ASN A 119 17.92 -1.17 17.63
N CYS A 120 16.76 -1.47 17.04
CA CYS A 120 16.39 -2.81 16.63
C CYS A 120 17.20 -3.25 15.41
N LYS A 121 17.90 -4.39 15.51
CA LYS A 121 18.72 -4.95 14.44
C LYS A 121 17.95 -5.80 13.45
N ASN A 122 16.86 -6.44 13.89
CA ASN A 122 16.14 -7.43 13.10
C ASN A 122 14.63 -7.17 13.03
N TYR A 123 13.90 -7.31 14.14
CA TYR A 123 12.46 -7.08 14.20
C TYR A 123 12.02 -6.64 15.60
N MET A 124 10.94 -5.86 15.66
CA MET A 124 10.33 -5.44 16.91
C MET A 124 8.82 -5.62 16.80
N LEU A 125 8.22 -6.25 17.83
CA LEU A 125 6.77 -6.38 17.93
C LEU A 125 6.23 -5.33 18.90
N ILE A 126 5.46 -4.38 18.38
CA ILE A 126 4.83 -3.33 19.18
C ILE A 126 3.36 -3.71 19.41
N LYS A 127 3.04 -4.10 20.64
CA LYS A 127 1.65 -4.37 21.03
C LYS A 127 0.95 -3.05 21.34
N GLY A 128 -0.09 -2.72 20.59
CA GLY A 128 -0.91 -1.54 20.88
C GLY A 128 -2.30 -1.90 21.37
N TYR A 129 -2.70 -1.35 22.53
CA TYR A 129 -4.09 -1.39 23.03
C TYR A 129 -4.93 -0.26 22.42
N ALA A 130 -6.26 -0.38 22.41
CA ALA A 130 -7.13 0.66 21.87
C ALA A 130 -6.93 1.99 22.64
N GLY A 131 -6.91 3.12 21.93
CA GLY A 131 -6.71 4.44 22.54
C GLY A 131 -5.26 4.83 22.87
N CYS A 132 -4.28 3.93 22.82
CA CYS A 132 -2.87 4.22 23.19
C CYS A 132 -2.05 4.99 22.14
N GLY A 133 -2.70 5.76 21.26
CA GLY A 133 -1.98 6.57 20.27
C GLY A 133 -1.12 5.76 19.28
N LYS A 134 -1.52 4.52 18.93
CA LYS A 134 -0.76 3.62 18.03
C LYS A 134 -0.26 4.32 16.76
N THR A 135 -1.15 5.03 16.08
CA THR A 135 -0.82 5.75 14.84
C THR A 135 0.23 6.85 15.10
N GLU A 136 0.16 7.52 16.26
CA GLU A 136 1.13 8.53 16.64
C GLU A 136 2.51 7.92 16.90
N THR A 137 2.55 6.78 17.57
CA THR A 137 3.79 6.02 17.79
C THR A 137 4.40 5.57 16.46
N ILE A 138 3.60 5.04 15.53
CA ILE A 138 4.07 4.63 14.20
C ILE A 138 4.62 5.84 13.42
N VAL A 139 3.89 6.96 13.42
CA VAL A 139 4.34 8.21 12.77
C VAL A 139 5.65 8.70 13.38
N ALA A 140 5.79 8.63 14.70
CA ALA A 140 7.02 8.99 15.37
C ALA A 140 8.19 8.10 14.94
N ILE A 141 8.02 6.77 14.90
CA ILE A 141 9.05 5.83 14.42
C ILE A 141 9.46 6.17 12.98
N ILE A 142 8.49 6.36 12.09
CA ILE A 142 8.76 6.69 10.68
C ILE A 142 9.50 8.03 10.57
N THR A 143 9.04 9.05 11.30
CA THR A 143 9.67 10.38 11.33
C THR A 143 11.12 10.28 11.82
N SER A 144 11.39 9.44 12.81
CA SER A 144 12.72 9.20 13.32
C SER A 144 13.64 8.57 12.28
N PHE A 145 13.20 7.49 11.62
CA PHE A 145 13.95 6.84 10.54
C PHE A 145 14.19 7.78 9.36
N TYR A 146 13.18 8.57 8.97
CA TYR A 146 13.30 9.57 7.92
C TYR A 146 14.36 10.63 8.26
N LYS A 147 14.36 11.15 9.50
CA LYS A 147 15.33 12.16 9.96
C LYS A 147 16.78 11.66 9.98
N ILE A 148 17.00 10.35 10.12
CA ILE A 148 18.34 9.75 10.07
C ILE A 148 18.73 9.26 8.67
N GLY A 149 17.98 9.66 7.63
CA GLY A 149 18.27 9.30 6.25
C GLY A 149 18.07 7.81 5.94
N LYS A 150 17.08 7.18 6.56
CA LYS A 150 16.69 5.80 6.25
C LYS A 150 15.43 5.80 5.40
N SER A 151 15.42 4.97 4.35
CA SER A 151 14.21 4.66 3.60
C SER A 151 13.28 3.76 4.42
N VAL A 152 11.98 3.99 4.31
CA VAL A 152 10.95 3.30 5.11
C VAL A 152 9.83 2.81 4.19
N ILE A 153 9.53 1.51 4.26
CA ILE A 153 8.37 0.90 3.58
C ILE A 153 7.25 0.70 4.61
N ILE A 154 6.06 1.20 4.30
CA ILE A 154 4.87 1.08 5.14
C ILE A 154 3.88 0.13 4.47
N THR A 155 3.45 -0.90 5.17
CA THR A 155 2.45 -1.85 4.69
C THR A 155 1.32 -2.02 5.71
N SER A 156 0.11 -2.32 5.21
CA SER A 156 -1.05 -2.64 6.05
C SER A 156 -2.07 -3.46 5.25
N ASN A 157 -2.98 -4.13 5.96
CA ASN A 157 -4.05 -4.90 5.36
C ASN A 157 -5.16 -4.02 4.75
N THR A 158 -5.29 -2.76 5.19
CA THR A 158 -6.32 -1.83 4.68
C THR A 158 -5.71 -0.55 4.11
N HIS A 159 -6.29 -0.05 3.02
CA HIS A 159 -5.88 1.22 2.43
C HIS A 159 -6.05 2.38 3.41
N SER A 160 -7.15 2.40 4.17
CA SER A 160 -7.44 3.46 5.15
C SER A 160 -6.41 3.54 6.28
N ALA A 161 -5.82 2.42 6.72
CA ALA A 161 -4.79 2.45 7.76
C ALA A 161 -3.52 3.14 7.27
N ILE A 162 -3.12 2.88 6.02
CA ILE A 162 -1.97 3.53 5.38
C ILE A 162 -2.25 5.02 5.22
N ASP A 163 -3.38 5.37 4.62
CA ASP A 163 -3.70 6.77 4.30
C ASP A 163 -3.80 7.65 5.56
N ASN A 164 -4.33 7.10 6.66
CA ASN A 164 -4.35 7.78 7.96
C ASN A 164 -2.95 8.08 8.53
N ILE A 165 -1.97 7.19 8.30
CA ILE A 165 -0.57 7.43 8.68
C ILE A 165 0.01 8.52 7.77
N LEU A 166 -0.19 8.40 6.45
CA LEU A 166 0.32 9.35 5.46
C LEU A 166 -0.21 10.77 5.67
N LEU A 167 -1.47 10.94 6.07
CA LEU A 167 -2.04 12.25 6.41
C LEU A 167 -1.28 12.95 7.55
N ARG A 168 -0.78 12.19 8.52
CA ARG A 168 0.04 12.73 9.63
C ARG A 168 1.47 13.02 9.18
N LEU A 169 2.06 12.14 8.37
CA LEU A 169 3.38 12.37 7.79
C LEU A 169 3.40 13.63 6.90
N LYS A 170 2.34 13.85 6.11
CA LYS A 170 2.12 15.06 5.31
C LYS A 170 2.16 16.32 6.18
N LYS A 171 1.47 16.32 7.32
CA LYS A 171 1.49 17.45 8.28
C LYS A 171 2.88 17.72 8.87
N ASN A 172 3.70 16.69 8.97
CA ASN A 172 5.09 16.79 9.45
C ASN A 172 6.08 17.14 8.33
N GLY A 173 5.62 17.40 7.10
CA GLY A 173 6.47 17.75 5.96
C GLY A 173 7.32 16.59 5.43
N ILE A 174 6.96 15.34 5.76
CA ILE A 174 7.68 14.15 5.28
C ILE A 174 7.20 13.83 3.87
N GLN A 175 8.15 13.65 2.96
CA GLN A 175 7.88 13.25 1.57
C GLN A 175 7.70 11.72 1.48
N PHE A 176 6.75 11.27 0.67
CA PHE A 176 6.47 9.85 0.44
C PHE A 176 5.81 9.63 -0.94
N ILE A 177 5.92 8.41 -1.46
CA ILE A 177 5.11 7.91 -2.59
C ILE A 177 4.07 6.93 -2.06
N ARG A 178 2.81 7.08 -2.48
CA ARG A 178 1.73 6.15 -2.17
C ARG A 178 1.44 5.24 -3.38
N MET A 179 1.86 3.98 -3.29
CA MET A 179 1.60 2.98 -4.34
C MET A 179 0.21 2.36 -4.23
N GLY A 180 -0.37 1.94 -5.36
CA GLY A 180 -1.64 1.19 -5.42
C GLY A 180 -2.76 1.90 -6.17
N LYS A 181 -3.96 1.29 -6.17
CA LYS A 181 -5.13 1.83 -6.89
C LYS A 181 -5.64 3.13 -6.26
N THR A 182 -5.59 4.23 -7.01
CA THR A 182 -6.08 5.56 -6.60
C THR A 182 -7.54 5.56 -6.17
N ALA A 183 -8.37 4.74 -6.81
CA ALA A 183 -9.78 4.53 -6.45
C ALA A 183 -10.03 4.15 -4.97
N LYS A 184 -9.03 3.60 -4.28
CA LYS A 184 -9.14 3.18 -2.87
C LYS A 184 -8.39 4.10 -1.90
N MET A 185 -7.89 5.24 -2.38
CA MET A 185 -7.13 6.21 -1.59
C MET A 185 -8.03 7.36 -1.12
N MET A 186 -7.68 7.95 0.02
CA MET A 186 -8.26 9.22 0.46
C MET A 186 -7.91 10.36 -0.49
N SER A 187 -8.85 11.28 -0.72
CA SER A 187 -8.72 12.41 -1.65
C SER A 187 -7.46 13.26 -1.40
N GLU A 188 -7.15 13.51 -0.14
CA GLU A 188 -6.05 14.36 0.33
C GLU A 188 -4.67 13.73 0.14
N ILE A 189 -4.62 12.44 -0.23
CA ILE A 189 -3.41 11.66 -0.51
C ILE A 189 -3.22 11.42 -2.00
N LEU A 190 -4.24 11.64 -2.84
CA LEU A 190 -4.20 11.34 -4.28
C LEU A 190 -3.04 12.02 -5.02
N GLU A 191 -2.66 13.24 -4.62
CA GLU A 191 -1.52 13.98 -5.20
C GLU A 191 -0.15 13.30 -4.93
N TYR A 192 -0.06 12.47 -3.89
CA TYR A 192 1.13 11.68 -3.55
C TYR A 192 1.07 10.26 -4.15
N SER A 193 0.01 9.93 -4.88
CA SER A 193 -0.08 8.63 -5.54
C SER A 193 0.98 8.50 -6.63
N GLU A 194 1.51 7.29 -6.80
CA GLU A 194 2.43 6.99 -7.89
C GLU A 194 1.86 7.45 -9.25
N ALA A 195 0.58 7.21 -9.51
CA ALA A 195 -0.09 7.63 -10.74
C ALA A 195 -0.08 9.15 -10.95
N ALA A 196 -0.23 9.94 -9.89
CA ALA A 196 -0.17 11.41 -9.97
C ALA A 196 1.26 11.90 -10.20
N LEU A 197 2.23 11.33 -9.48
CA LEU A 197 3.64 11.72 -9.56
C LEU A 197 4.30 11.32 -10.89
N CYS A 198 3.93 10.16 -11.43
CA CYS A 198 4.44 9.65 -12.71
C CYS A 198 3.73 10.23 -13.94
N LYS A 199 2.74 11.12 -13.77
CA LYS A 199 1.92 11.65 -14.88
C LYS A 199 2.75 12.27 -16.01
N ASN A 200 3.90 12.85 -15.66
CA ASN A 200 4.79 13.53 -16.60
C ASN A 200 6.05 12.72 -16.94
N CYS A 201 6.21 11.51 -16.39
CA CYS A 201 7.33 10.63 -16.76
C CYS A 201 7.08 10.08 -18.16
N GLN A 202 8.01 10.34 -19.09
CA GLN A 202 7.90 9.90 -20.47
C GLN A 202 8.91 8.81 -20.81
N THR A 203 10.02 8.73 -20.08
CA THR A 203 11.05 7.72 -20.27
C THR A 203 11.28 6.87 -19.01
N PRO A 204 11.93 5.69 -19.14
CA PRO A 204 12.35 4.89 -17.98
C PRO A 204 13.27 5.66 -17.02
N GLU A 205 14.13 6.54 -17.55
CA GLU A 205 15.06 7.36 -16.76
C GLU A 205 14.31 8.39 -15.91
N ASP A 206 13.23 8.98 -16.44
CA ASP A 206 12.36 9.87 -15.66
C ASP A 206 11.74 9.13 -14.46
N PHE A 207 11.34 7.88 -14.69
CA PHE A 207 10.73 7.02 -13.67
C PHE A 207 11.74 6.64 -12.59
N GLU A 208 12.95 6.22 -12.99
CA GLU A 208 14.04 5.91 -12.07
C GLU A 208 14.46 7.15 -11.25
N SER A 209 14.60 8.30 -11.91
CA SER A 209 14.91 9.57 -11.25
C SER A 209 13.85 9.96 -10.21
N LEU A 210 12.57 9.76 -10.52
CA LEU A 210 11.48 10.00 -9.59
C LEU A 210 11.58 9.09 -8.36
N TYR A 211 11.75 7.79 -8.56
CA TYR A 211 11.80 6.79 -7.49
C TYR A 211 13.01 6.99 -6.56
N ASN A 212 14.17 7.32 -7.13
CA ASN A 212 15.40 7.52 -6.38
C ASN A 212 15.33 8.71 -5.39
N LYS A 213 14.41 9.66 -5.60
CA LYS A 213 14.13 10.75 -4.64
C LYS A 213 13.59 10.25 -3.29
N TYR A 214 13.07 9.02 -3.22
CA TYR A 214 12.40 8.48 -2.02
C TYR A 214 13.11 7.28 -1.40
N VAL A 215 14.21 6.82 -2.01
CA VAL A 215 14.97 5.61 -1.58
C VAL A 215 16.34 5.98 -0.99
N SER A 216 16.75 7.25 -1.12
CA SER A 216 18.08 7.75 -0.71
C SER A 216 18.24 8.00 0.79
#